data_AF-A0A380GZ60-F1
#
_entry.id   AF-A0A380GZ60-F1
#
_cell.length_a   1.000
_cell.length_b   1.000
_cell.length_c   1.000
_cell.angle_alpha   90.00
_cell.angle_beta   90.00
_cell.angle_gamma   90.00
#
_symmetry.space_group_name_H-M   'P 1'
#
loop_
_entity.id
_entity.type
_entity.pdbx_description
1 polymer ?
#
loop_
_entity_poly.entity_id
_entity_poly.type
_entity_poly.pdbx_seq_one_letter_code
_entity_poly.pdbx_strand_id
1 'polypeptide(L)'
;MIKAIAVDMDGTFLDTNKQFDQSRFEEIFKKLKDKGIVFIAVSGNQYAKLKSIFGVRDMFFISENGAVIYKGNEMYSYRSFNRYIFQSVVDDLNINNKIDQLIICDVKSAYILKNTSENFKEDARLYYHQLEEIDSLQALPDNDYVKIAFNINRETHPRLYKELGEIFKDSIKLVSSGRDSIDIIMPNMPRDKH
;
A
#
# COMPACT_ATOMS: atom_id res chain seq x y z
N MET A 1 -7.03 30.72 -1.59
CA MET A 1 -7.34 30.14 -2.92
C MET A 1 -6.92 28.68 -2.91
N ILE A 2 -7.79 27.75 -3.27
CA ILE A 2 -7.48 26.30 -3.29
C ILE A 2 -6.71 25.98 -4.57
N LYS A 3 -5.65 25.17 -4.47
CA LYS A 3 -4.79 24.75 -5.60
C LYS A 3 -4.75 23.24 -5.81
N ALA A 4 -5.07 22.47 -4.78
CA ALA A 4 -5.19 21.02 -4.87
C ALA A 4 -6.28 20.53 -3.90
N ILE A 5 -6.86 19.38 -4.22
CA ILE A 5 -7.77 18.60 -3.39
C ILE A 5 -7.21 17.19 -3.31
N ALA A 6 -6.84 16.76 -2.11
CA ALA A 6 -6.43 15.39 -1.83
C ALA A 6 -7.55 14.67 -1.09
N VAL A 7 -7.88 13.46 -1.54
CA VAL A 7 -8.92 12.62 -0.93
C VAL A 7 -8.34 11.26 -0.59
N ASP A 8 -8.64 10.80 0.61
CA ASP A 8 -8.51 9.39 0.95
C ASP A 8 -9.58 8.56 0.20
N MET A 9 -9.31 7.29 -0.04
CA MET A 9 -10.14 6.42 -0.86
C MET A 9 -11.14 5.61 -0.03
N ASP A 10 -10.64 4.66 0.76
CA ASP A 10 -11.48 3.67 1.43
C ASP A 10 -12.19 4.28 2.64
N GLY A 11 -13.53 4.30 2.60
CA GLY A 11 -14.33 4.89 3.68
C GLY A 11 -14.44 6.42 3.62
N THR A 12 -13.86 7.06 2.59
CA THR A 12 -13.94 8.51 2.35
C THR A 12 -14.52 8.80 0.96
N PHE A 13 -13.76 8.59 -0.11
CA PHE A 13 -14.22 8.82 -1.48
C PHE A 13 -15.10 7.68 -2.00
N LEU A 14 -14.80 6.45 -1.58
CA LEU A 14 -15.56 5.25 -1.92
C LEU A 14 -16.57 4.92 -0.82
N ASP A 15 -17.76 4.52 -1.23
CA ASP A 15 -18.79 4.00 -0.34
C ASP A 15 -18.45 2.59 0.21
N THR A 16 -19.34 2.03 1.02
CA THR A 16 -19.16 0.69 1.60
C THR A 16 -19.10 -0.43 0.57
N ASN A 17 -19.61 -0.20 -0.65
CA ASN A 17 -19.55 -1.13 -1.78
C ASN A 17 -18.34 -0.86 -2.68
N LYS A 18 -17.40 -0.01 -2.23
CA LYS A 18 -16.20 0.40 -2.98
C LYS A 18 -16.51 1.13 -4.28
N GLN A 19 -17.65 1.82 -4.34
CA GLN A 19 -18.10 2.58 -5.51
C GLN A 19 -18.13 4.08 -5.22
N PHE A 20 -18.23 4.88 -6.28
CA PHE A 20 -18.52 6.32 -6.21
C PHE A 20 -19.38 6.72 -7.43
N ASP A 21 -20.04 7.88 -7.34
CA ASP A 21 -20.81 8.43 -8.46
C ASP A 21 -19.86 8.96 -9.54
N GLN A 22 -19.60 8.10 -10.54
CA GLN A 22 -18.68 8.40 -11.63
C GLN A 22 -19.13 9.62 -12.44
N SER A 23 -20.41 9.68 -12.82
CA SER A 23 -20.95 10.79 -13.63
C SER A 23 -20.77 12.13 -12.93
N ARG A 24 -21.11 12.19 -11.64
CA ARG A 24 -20.93 13.41 -10.84
C ARG A 24 -19.45 13.75 -10.67
N PHE A 25 -18.59 12.77 -10.47
CA PHE A 25 -17.15 13.00 -10.37
C PHE A 25 -16.59 13.60 -11.66
N GLU A 26 -16.98 13.11 -12.85
CA GLU A 26 -16.51 13.67 -14.13
C GLU A 26 -16.81 15.16 -14.27
N GLU A 27 -18.05 15.56 -13.92
CA GLU A 27 -18.45 16.96 -13.97
C GLU A 27 -17.62 17.83 -13.03
N ILE A 28 -17.36 17.34 -11.81
CA ILE A 28 -16.55 18.03 -10.81
C ILE A 28 -15.09 18.09 -11.28
N PHE A 29 -14.52 16.97 -11.71
CA PHE A 29 -13.14 16.85 -12.14
C PHE A 29 -12.83 17.79 -13.31
N LYS A 30 -13.75 17.90 -14.29
CA LYS A 30 -13.63 18.89 -15.37
C LYS A 30 -13.57 20.32 -14.84
N LYS A 31 -14.49 20.70 -13.95
CA LYS A 31 -14.52 22.04 -13.33
C LYS A 31 -13.25 22.34 -12.51
N LEU A 32 -12.66 21.33 -11.87
CA LEU A 32 -11.40 21.47 -11.16
C LEU A 32 -10.24 21.73 -12.12
N LYS A 33 -10.15 20.95 -13.21
CA LYS A 33 -9.13 21.17 -14.25
C LYS A 33 -9.23 22.55 -14.91
N ASP A 34 -10.45 23.00 -15.24
CA ASP A 34 -10.68 24.32 -15.84
C ASP A 34 -10.22 25.47 -14.92
N LYS A 35 -10.20 25.23 -13.59
CA LYS A 35 -9.71 26.18 -12.57
C LYS A 35 -8.23 25.98 -12.21
N GLY A 36 -7.53 25.03 -12.84
CA GLY A 36 -6.16 24.67 -12.50
C GLY A 36 -6.02 24.10 -11.09
N ILE A 37 -7.06 23.43 -10.57
CA ILE A 37 -7.04 22.75 -9.28
C ILE A 37 -6.69 21.28 -9.50
N VAL A 38 -5.61 20.83 -8.86
CA VAL A 38 -5.15 19.44 -8.97
C VAL A 38 -5.99 18.53 -8.08
N PHE A 39 -6.45 17.41 -8.61
CA PHE A 39 -7.07 16.34 -7.82
C PHE A 39 -6.03 15.26 -7.50
N ILE A 40 -6.07 14.74 -6.27
CA ILE A 40 -5.10 13.76 -5.76
C ILE A 40 -5.87 12.65 -5.04
N ALA A 41 -5.76 11.41 -5.53
CA ALA A 41 -6.24 10.24 -4.81
C ALA A 41 -5.11 9.71 -3.92
N VAL A 42 -5.40 9.48 -2.63
CA VAL A 42 -4.43 9.01 -1.63
C VAL A 42 -4.94 7.69 -1.04
N SER A 43 -4.09 6.66 -0.98
CA SER A 43 -4.46 5.36 -0.43
C SER A 43 -3.26 4.52 -0.01
N GLY A 44 -3.47 3.64 0.97
CA GLY A 44 -2.57 2.52 1.28
C GLY A 44 -2.47 1.44 0.18
N ASN A 45 -3.42 1.40 -0.77
CA ASN A 45 -3.45 0.42 -1.85
C ASN A 45 -2.38 0.68 -2.93
N GLN A 46 -2.14 -0.33 -3.77
CA GLN A 46 -1.26 -0.25 -4.94
C GLN A 46 -1.79 0.75 -5.98
N TYR A 47 -0.89 1.43 -6.70
CA TYR A 47 -1.26 2.31 -7.82
C TYR A 47 -2.18 1.60 -8.83
N ALA A 48 -1.92 0.32 -9.13
CA ALA A 48 -2.75 -0.47 -10.05
C ALA A 48 -4.22 -0.59 -9.57
N LYS A 49 -4.47 -0.61 -8.26
CA LYS A 49 -5.83 -0.56 -7.70
C LYS A 49 -6.48 0.79 -7.96
N LEU A 50 -5.79 1.89 -7.63
CA LEU A 50 -6.30 3.24 -7.90
C LEU A 50 -6.57 3.48 -9.39
N LYS A 51 -5.66 3.02 -10.25
CA LYS A 51 -5.81 3.06 -11.71
C LYS A 51 -7.02 2.26 -12.19
N SER A 52 -7.39 1.16 -11.53
CA SER A 52 -8.59 0.41 -11.91
C SER A 52 -9.90 1.15 -11.59
N ILE A 53 -9.88 2.01 -10.55
CA ILE A 53 -11.03 2.78 -10.08
C ILE A 53 -11.23 4.01 -10.97
N PHE A 54 -10.15 4.77 -11.21
CA PHE A 54 -10.23 6.02 -11.96
C PHE A 54 -9.88 5.87 -13.43
N GLY A 55 -9.17 4.83 -13.86
CA GLY A 55 -8.48 4.83 -15.14
C GLY A 55 -7.27 5.78 -15.16
N VAL A 56 -6.68 5.96 -16.34
CA VAL A 56 -5.59 6.93 -16.54
C VAL A 56 -6.19 8.32 -16.70
N ARG A 57 -5.87 9.24 -15.78
CA ARG A 57 -6.36 10.63 -15.77
C ARG A 57 -5.25 11.61 -15.43
N ASP A 58 -5.39 12.86 -15.85
CA ASP A 58 -4.46 13.95 -15.48
C ASP A 58 -4.69 14.39 -14.03
N MET A 59 -4.23 13.56 -13.10
CA MET A 59 -4.33 13.72 -11.66
C MET A 59 -3.17 13.00 -10.99
N PHE A 60 -2.98 13.24 -9.69
CA PHE A 60 -2.00 12.48 -8.92
C PHE A 60 -2.64 11.30 -8.21
N PHE A 61 -1.88 10.21 -8.14
CA PHE A 61 -2.18 9.04 -7.33
C PHE A 61 -1.03 8.87 -6.35
N ILE A 62 -1.35 8.92 -5.07
CA ILE A 62 -0.44 8.65 -3.96
C ILE A 62 -0.83 7.29 -3.40
N SER A 63 -0.03 6.27 -3.70
CA SER A 63 -0.27 4.86 -3.34
C SER A 63 0.75 4.38 -2.30
N GLU A 64 0.57 3.15 -1.82
CA GLU A 64 1.49 2.49 -0.88
C GLU A 64 1.76 3.35 0.37
N ASN A 65 0.71 3.96 0.93
CA ASN A 65 0.79 4.86 2.09
C ASN A 65 1.74 6.05 1.87
N GLY A 66 1.78 6.57 0.65
CA GLY A 66 2.63 7.71 0.29
C GLY A 66 3.99 7.35 -0.27
N ALA A 67 4.35 6.07 -0.34
CA ALA A 67 5.65 5.66 -0.84
C ALA A 67 5.80 5.80 -2.36
N VAL A 68 4.70 5.74 -3.11
CA VAL A 68 4.73 5.75 -4.58
C VAL A 68 3.75 6.81 -5.09
N ILE A 69 4.22 7.70 -5.96
CA ILE A 69 3.44 8.79 -6.54
C ILE A 69 3.46 8.69 -8.06
N TYR A 70 2.28 8.62 -8.65
CA TYR A 70 2.07 8.70 -10.09
C TYR A 70 1.35 9.99 -10.46
N LYS A 71 1.68 10.55 -11.63
CA LYS A 71 0.87 11.55 -12.32
C LYS A 71 0.27 10.90 -13.55
N GLY A 72 -1.03 10.62 -13.51
CA GLY A 72 -1.69 9.80 -14.51
C GLY A 72 -1.10 8.39 -14.60
N ASN A 73 -0.29 8.15 -15.62
CA ASN A 73 0.38 6.88 -15.93
C ASN A 73 1.90 6.95 -15.66
N GLU A 74 2.44 8.15 -15.47
CA GLU A 74 3.86 8.35 -15.31
C GLU A 74 4.24 8.33 -13.83
N MET A 75 5.27 7.57 -13.48
CA MET A 75 5.82 7.57 -12.13
C MET A 75 6.47 8.93 -11.88
N TYR A 76 5.92 9.68 -10.94
CA TYR A 76 6.40 11.02 -10.60
C TYR A 76 7.53 10.95 -9.57
N SER A 77 7.35 10.13 -8.54
CA SER A 77 8.38 9.86 -7.53
C SER A 77 8.04 8.61 -6.73
N TYR A 78 9.05 8.04 -6.07
CA TYR A 78 8.86 7.03 -5.05
C TYR A 78 9.96 7.14 -4.00
N ARG A 79 9.77 6.47 -2.87
CA ARG A 79 10.83 6.17 -1.92
C ARG A 79 10.76 4.69 -1.58
N SER A 80 11.92 4.07 -1.43
CA SER A 80 12.05 2.67 -1.04
C SER A 80 12.86 2.54 0.25
N PHE A 81 12.71 1.40 0.91
CA PHE A 81 13.55 1.02 2.02
C PHE A 81 14.99 0.76 1.53
N ASN A 82 15.96 0.91 2.43
CA ASN A 82 17.25 0.28 2.20
C ASN A 82 17.06 -1.24 2.12
N ARG A 83 17.63 -1.87 1.09
CA ARG A 83 17.44 -3.30 0.80
C ARG A 83 17.79 -4.22 1.97
N TYR A 84 18.89 -3.95 2.68
CA TYR A 84 19.31 -4.76 3.83
C TYR A 84 18.35 -4.63 5.00
N ILE A 85 17.92 -3.40 5.32
CA ILE A 85 16.93 -3.15 6.38
C ILE A 85 15.61 -3.86 6.04
N PHE A 86 15.16 -3.74 4.79
CA PHE A 86 13.94 -4.38 4.32
C PHE A 86 14.02 -5.91 4.49
N GLN A 87 15.11 -6.52 4.01
CA GLN A 87 15.29 -7.97 4.11
C GLN A 87 15.35 -8.41 5.58
N SER A 88 16.01 -7.67 6.47
CA SER A 88 16.02 -7.97 7.90
C SER A 88 14.63 -7.99 8.53
N VAL A 89 13.73 -7.10 8.10
CA VAL A 89 12.32 -7.11 8.56
C VAL A 89 11.56 -8.31 8.00
N VAL A 90 11.76 -8.62 6.71
CA VAL A 90 11.14 -9.79 6.07
C VAL A 90 11.60 -11.09 6.76
N ASP A 91 12.89 -11.21 7.03
CA ASP A 91 13.46 -12.39 7.69
C ASP A 91 12.99 -12.50 9.14
N ASP A 92 12.86 -11.39 9.87
CA ASP A 92 12.30 -11.42 11.23
C ASP A 92 10.85 -11.90 11.23
N LEU A 93 10.02 -11.40 10.31
CA LEU A 93 8.62 -11.84 10.18
C LEU A 93 8.53 -13.32 9.76
N ASN A 94 9.24 -13.71 8.71
CA ASN A 94 9.07 -15.03 8.11
C ASN A 94 9.86 -16.12 8.85
N ILE A 95 11.13 -15.88 9.19
CA ILE A 95 12.00 -16.89 9.79
C ILE A 95 11.84 -16.92 11.31
N ASN A 96 11.89 -15.77 11.98
CA ASN A 96 11.84 -15.74 13.45
C ASN A 96 10.41 -15.91 13.97
N ASN A 97 9.45 -15.24 13.34
CA ASN A 97 8.04 -15.28 13.75
C ASN A 97 7.18 -16.27 12.95
N LYS A 98 7.73 -16.99 11.95
CA LYS A 98 6.99 -18.03 11.19
C LYS A 98 5.73 -17.51 10.51
N ILE A 99 5.77 -16.27 10.03
CA ILE A 99 4.65 -15.66 9.29
C ILE A 99 4.91 -15.82 7.79
N ASP A 100 4.14 -16.70 7.15
CA ASP A 100 4.24 -16.95 5.70
C ASP A 100 3.30 -16.08 4.87
N GLN A 101 2.20 -15.62 5.47
CA GLN A 101 1.19 -14.78 4.81
C GLN A 101 1.59 -13.30 4.84
N LEU A 102 2.68 -12.99 4.13
CA LEU A 102 3.19 -11.64 3.93
C LEU A 102 2.93 -11.19 2.49
N ILE A 103 2.56 -9.92 2.31
CA ILE A 103 2.48 -9.26 1.01
C ILE A 103 3.64 -8.27 0.92
N ILE A 104 4.62 -8.59 0.08
CA ILE A 104 5.82 -7.79 -0.13
C ILE A 104 5.60 -6.86 -1.31
N CYS A 105 5.59 -5.56 -1.10
CA CYS A 105 5.28 -4.59 -2.15
C CYS A 105 6.56 -3.89 -2.60
N ASP A 106 6.83 -3.93 -3.90
CA ASP A 106 7.78 -3.04 -4.54
C ASP A 106 7.05 -1.88 -5.24
N VAL A 107 7.78 -1.02 -5.94
CA VAL A 107 7.20 0.13 -6.61
C VAL A 107 6.14 -0.24 -7.68
N LYS A 108 6.23 -1.42 -8.30
CA LYS A 108 5.45 -1.82 -9.48
C LYS A 108 4.50 -2.99 -9.24
N SER A 109 4.87 -3.91 -8.36
CA SER A 109 4.23 -5.21 -8.13
C SER A 109 4.18 -5.55 -6.64
N ALA A 110 3.54 -6.65 -6.32
CA ALA A 110 3.52 -7.24 -5.00
C ALA A 110 3.84 -8.73 -5.10
N TYR A 111 4.37 -9.32 -4.03
CA TYR A 111 4.80 -10.70 -3.97
C TYR A 111 4.22 -11.41 -2.75
N ILE A 112 3.81 -12.65 -2.96
CA ILE A 112 3.38 -13.58 -1.91
C ILE A 112 4.04 -14.95 -2.12
N LEU A 113 4.17 -15.75 -1.06
CA LEU A 113 4.68 -17.12 -1.19
C LEU A 113 3.67 -18.02 -1.92
N LYS A 114 4.15 -18.84 -2.87
CA LYS A 114 3.31 -19.82 -3.60
C LYS A 114 2.58 -20.80 -2.67
N ASN A 115 3.19 -21.14 -1.53
CA ASN A 115 2.69 -22.14 -0.59
C ASN A 115 1.70 -21.59 0.46
N THR A 116 1.26 -20.33 0.36
CA THR A 116 0.18 -19.82 1.21
C THR A 116 -1.18 -20.36 0.78
N SER A 117 -2.17 -20.32 1.68
CA SER A 117 -3.54 -20.77 1.39
C SER A 117 -4.18 -20.01 0.23
N GLU A 118 -5.00 -20.69 -0.57
CA GLU A 118 -5.74 -20.05 -1.68
C GLU A 118 -6.64 -18.91 -1.20
N ASN A 119 -7.31 -19.04 -0.04
CA ASN A 119 -8.09 -17.95 0.54
C ASN A 119 -7.25 -16.66 0.75
N PHE A 120 -6.01 -16.79 1.21
CA PHE A 120 -5.11 -15.63 1.36
C PHE A 120 -4.74 -15.04 0.00
N LYS A 121 -4.52 -15.87 -1.02
CA LYS A 121 -4.22 -15.40 -2.38
C LYS A 121 -5.40 -14.66 -2.98
N GLU A 122 -6.61 -15.20 -2.82
CA GLU A 122 -7.86 -14.57 -3.28
C GLU A 122 -8.05 -13.21 -2.60
N ASP A 123 -7.90 -13.15 -1.27
CA ASP A 123 -7.97 -11.91 -0.50
C ASP A 123 -6.92 -10.90 -0.96
N ALA A 124 -5.66 -11.33 -1.15
CA ALA A 124 -4.59 -10.45 -1.63
C ALA A 124 -4.91 -9.86 -3.02
N ARG A 125 -5.46 -10.65 -3.94
CA ARG A 125 -5.83 -10.19 -5.30
C ARG A 125 -6.91 -9.10 -5.30
N LEU A 126 -7.72 -8.99 -4.25
CA LEU A 126 -8.70 -7.90 -4.11
C LEU A 126 -8.04 -6.52 -3.95
N TYR A 127 -6.88 -6.48 -3.30
CA TYR A 127 -6.17 -5.23 -2.97
C TYR A 127 -4.94 -4.99 -3.86
N TYR A 128 -4.29 -6.06 -4.31
CA TYR A 128 -3.05 -6.03 -5.09
C TYR A 128 -3.29 -6.58 -6.49
N HIS A 129 -3.53 -5.66 -7.45
CA HIS A 129 -3.86 -6.02 -8.83
C HIS A 129 -2.64 -6.48 -9.64
N GLN A 130 -1.44 -6.06 -9.27
CA GLN A 130 -0.18 -6.63 -9.74
C GLN A 130 0.38 -7.46 -8.59
N LEU A 131 0.24 -8.78 -8.69
CA LEU A 131 0.59 -9.73 -7.63
C LEU A 131 1.22 -10.98 -8.24
N GLU A 132 2.45 -11.28 -7.82
CA GLU A 132 3.27 -12.39 -8.27
C GLU A 132 3.46 -13.39 -7.13
N GLU A 133 3.54 -14.67 -7.48
CA GLU A 133 3.80 -15.74 -6.51
C GLU A 133 5.26 -16.20 -6.61
N ILE A 134 5.96 -16.22 -5.47
CA ILE A 134 7.40 -16.53 -5.38
C ILE A 134 7.65 -17.76 -4.50
N ASP A 135 8.78 -18.44 -4.74
CA ASP A 135 9.14 -19.64 -3.98
C ASP A 135 9.75 -19.33 -2.61
N SER A 136 10.38 -18.15 -2.44
CA SER A 136 11.05 -17.76 -1.19
C SER A 136 11.10 -16.25 -1.01
N LEU A 137 10.86 -15.80 0.22
CA LEU A 137 11.00 -14.40 0.65
C LEU A 137 12.46 -13.97 0.86
N GLN A 138 13.41 -14.93 0.89
CA GLN A 138 14.84 -14.68 1.01
C GLN A 138 15.51 -14.52 -0.37
N ALA A 139 14.84 -14.96 -1.43
CA ALA A 139 15.26 -14.82 -2.82
C ALA A 139 14.40 -13.79 -3.57
N LEU A 140 14.06 -12.69 -2.90
CA LEU A 140 13.32 -11.58 -3.49
C LEU A 140 14.11 -10.96 -4.66
N PRO A 141 13.44 -10.58 -5.78
CA PRO A 141 14.09 -9.86 -6.88
C PRO A 141 14.87 -8.62 -6.43
N ASP A 142 15.83 -8.17 -7.26
CA ASP A 142 16.57 -6.94 -7.01
C ASP A 142 15.74 -5.70 -7.40
N ASN A 143 14.72 -5.42 -6.60
CA ASN A 143 13.77 -4.33 -6.80
C ASN A 143 13.76 -3.35 -5.61
N ASP A 144 13.12 -2.20 -5.83
CA ASP A 144 12.89 -1.17 -4.82
C ASP A 144 11.63 -1.47 -4.00
N TYR A 145 11.81 -1.95 -2.77
CA TYR A 145 10.70 -2.32 -1.89
C TYR A 145 10.16 -1.15 -1.08
N VAL A 146 8.84 -1.06 -0.95
CA VAL A 146 8.15 0.12 -0.41
C VAL A 146 7.21 -0.17 0.76
N LYS A 147 6.72 -1.40 0.91
CA LYS A 147 5.78 -1.79 1.97
C LYS A 147 5.80 -3.30 2.24
N ILE A 148 5.52 -3.70 3.47
CA ILE A 148 5.14 -5.08 3.83
C ILE A 148 3.75 -5.02 4.45
N ALA A 149 2.81 -5.84 3.99
CA ALA A 149 1.48 -5.93 4.59
C ALA A 149 1.18 -7.36 5.06
N PHE A 150 0.55 -7.50 6.22
CA PHE A 150 0.21 -8.79 6.82
C PHE A 150 -0.84 -8.65 7.91
N ASN A 151 -1.50 -9.76 8.25
CA ASN A 151 -2.41 -9.81 9.40
C ASN A 151 -1.68 -10.35 10.64
N ILE A 152 -1.83 -9.69 11.77
CA ILE A 152 -1.31 -10.18 13.05
C ILE A 152 -2.38 -11.05 13.72
N ASN A 153 -2.10 -12.35 13.85
CA ASN A 153 -2.83 -13.20 14.78
C ASN A 153 -2.34 -12.91 16.21
N ARG A 154 -3.13 -12.16 16.98
CA ARG A 154 -2.76 -11.71 18.33
C ARG A 154 -2.76 -12.83 19.39
N GLU A 155 -3.36 -13.98 19.10
CA GLU A 155 -3.32 -15.14 20.00
C GLU A 155 -1.97 -15.82 19.94
N THR A 156 -1.44 -16.00 18.72
CA THR A 156 -0.13 -16.62 18.46
C THR A 156 1.02 -15.64 18.62
N HIS A 157 0.81 -14.36 18.30
CA HIS A 157 1.84 -13.31 18.27
C HIS A 157 1.43 -12.06 19.09
N PRO A 158 1.13 -12.19 20.40
CA PRO A 158 0.58 -11.09 21.21
C PRO A 158 1.54 -9.90 21.36
N ARG A 159 2.84 -10.09 21.18
CA ARG A 159 3.87 -9.07 21.38
C ARG A 159 4.50 -8.53 20.10
N LEU A 160 4.21 -9.13 18.95
CA LEU A 160 4.90 -8.85 17.69
C LEU A 160 4.85 -7.36 17.30
N TYR A 161 3.70 -6.70 17.44
CA TYR A 161 3.59 -5.28 17.13
C TYR A 161 4.58 -4.43 17.94
N LYS A 162 4.71 -4.74 19.24
CA LYS A 162 5.63 -4.02 20.13
C LYS A 162 7.08 -4.37 19.81
N GLU A 163 7.37 -5.66 19.60
CA GLU A 163 8.72 -6.17 19.30
C GLU A 163 9.25 -5.58 17.99
N LEU A 164 8.45 -5.55 16.92
CA LEU A 164 8.81 -4.88 15.66
C LEU A 164 9.12 -3.39 15.86
N GLY A 165 8.30 -2.70 16.66
CA GLY A 165 8.49 -1.29 16.98
C GLY A 165 9.73 -1.00 17.85
N GLU A 166 10.25 -1.99 18.57
CA GLU A 166 11.47 -1.90 19.38
C GLU A 166 12.71 -2.27 18.55
N ILE A 167 12.67 -3.39 17.84
CA ILE A 167 13.79 -3.91 17.02
C ILE A 167 14.09 -2.95 15.85
N PHE A 168 13.05 -2.42 15.21
CA PHE A 168 13.16 -1.60 14.00
C PHE A 168 12.70 -0.16 14.20
N LYS A 169 12.76 0.36 15.43
CA LYS A 169 12.23 1.65 15.86
C LYS A 169 12.51 2.84 14.92
N ASP A 170 13.73 2.91 14.38
CA ASP A 170 14.17 4.02 13.51
C ASP A 170 14.14 3.66 12.01
N SER A 171 13.76 2.43 11.70
CA SER A 171 13.81 1.84 10.35
C SER A 171 12.44 1.65 9.73
N ILE A 172 11.40 1.45 10.56
CA ILE A 172 10.04 1.21 10.12
C ILE A 172 9.04 2.04 10.90
N LYS A 173 7.82 2.08 10.37
CA LYS A 173 6.62 2.53 11.06
C LYS A 173 5.50 1.54 10.77
N LEU A 174 4.80 1.14 11.82
CA LEU A 174 3.63 0.28 11.73
C LEU A 174 2.38 1.15 11.59
N VAL A 175 1.52 0.80 10.64
CA VAL A 175 0.23 1.45 10.39
C VAL A 175 -0.86 0.39 10.38
N SER A 176 -1.94 0.62 11.11
CA SER A 176 -3.12 -0.26 11.08
C SER A 176 -3.92 0.06 9.82
N SER A 177 -4.12 -0.93 8.94
CA SER A 177 -4.93 -0.81 7.72
C SER A 177 -6.30 -1.51 7.85
N GLY A 178 -6.62 -2.02 9.04
CA GLY A 178 -7.87 -2.70 9.40
C GLY A 178 -7.81 -3.24 10.83
N ARG A 179 -8.75 -4.12 11.22
CA ARG A 179 -8.84 -4.66 12.59
C ARG A 179 -7.54 -5.36 13.02
N ASP A 180 -7.00 -6.23 12.17
CA ASP A 180 -5.77 -7.00 12.42
C ASP A 180 -4.71 -6.86 11.32
N SER A 181 -5.00 -6.09 10.26
CA SER A 181 -4.07 -5.81 9.16
C SER A 181 -3.10 -4.71 9.53
N ILE A 182 -1.81 -4.97 9.30
CA ILE A 182 -0.70 -4.07 9.56
C ILE A 182 0.09 -3.86 8.28
N ASP A 183 0.37 -2.60 8.00
CA ASP A 183 1.32 -2.17 7.00
C ASP A 183 2.62 -1.70 7.69
N ILE A 184 3.75 -2.25 7.26
CA ILE A 184 5.08 -1.76 7.60
C ILE A 184 5.52 -0.83 6.48
N ILE A 185 5.73 0.43 6.84
CA ILE A 185 6.13 1.52 5.93
C ILE A 185 7.37 2.24 6.46
N MET A 186 7.98 3.10 5.65
CA MET A 186 9.11 3.91 6.10
C MET A 186 8.71 4.91 7.20
N PRO A 187 9.61 5.23 8.15
CA PRO A 187 9.31 5.99 9.38
C PRO A 187 8.81 7.43 9.14
N ASN A 188 9.07 8.00 7.98
CA ASN A 188 8.72 9.38 7.63
C ASN A 188 7.65 9.50 6.53
N MET A 189 6.87 8.44 6.31
CA MET A 189 5.76 8.52 5.37
C MET A 189 4.57 9.28 5.95
N PRO A 190 3.89 10.11 5.11
CA PRO A 190 2.63 10.75 5.50
C PRO A 190 1.66 9.71 6.05
N ARG A 191 0.84 10.11 7.03
CA ARG A 191 -0.29 9.29 7.45
C ARG A 191 -1.47 9.61 6.54
N ASP A 192 -2.17 8.57 6.09
CA ASP A 192 -3.61 8.69 5.87
C ASP A 192 -4.21 8.84 7.28
N LYS A 193 -4.43 10.09 7.72
CA LYS A 193 -5.14 10.33 8.97
C LYS A 193 -6.64 10.34 8.66
N HIS A 194 -7.35 9.32 9.12
CA HIS A 194 -8.74 9.49 9.55
C HIS A 194 -8.78 10.37 10.81
#